data_AF-A0AAE1IWM1-F1
#
_entry.id   AF-A0AAE1IWM1-F1
#
_cell.length_a   1.000
_cell.length_b   1.000
_cell.length_c   1.000
_cell.angle_alpha   90.00
_cell.angle_beta   90.00
_cell.angle_gamma   90.00
#
_symmetry.space_group_name_H-M   'P 1'
#
loop_
_entity.id
_entity.type
_entity.pdbx_description
1 polymer ?
#
loop_
_entity_poly.entity_id
_entity_poly.type
_entity_poly.pdbx_seq_one_letter_code
_entity_poly.pdbx_strand_id
1 'polypeptide(L)'
;MAVVIQQPLLELAESMEDRPAIPPTSLWSQICLFKIQTVEAYKKKPTTYWILLLLSILAMLIAFPASSLLSRVYYSNGGKSKWIISWVAVAGWPLTAVMLFPTYFALKTFPTPLTFKLTLSYALLGFLSAADNLMYAYAYAYLPASTASLVASSSLVFSALFGYFLVQNKLNASIINAIVVITAGMTIIALDSSSDQYGDITKRQYIMGFVWDILGSALHGLIFALSELVFIKLLQRRSFHVVLEQQVMVSLFAFVFTTIGVIVSGGFQEMATEARSFKGGRSAYYLVLVWSAITFQLGVLGGTAVLFLASTVLAGVLNAVRTPITSIAAVILLHDPMSGFKILSLVITFWGFGSYIYGSSMSEKSS
;
A
#
# COMPACT_ATOMS: atom_id res chain seq x y z
N MET A 1 -32.25 24.42 -63.21
CA MET A 1 -32.32 23.08 -63.82
C MET A 1 -32.20 22.06 -62.68
N ALA A 2 -33.30 21.34 -62.39
CA ALA A 2 -33.51 20.23 -61.42
C ALA A 2 -33.05 20.45 -59.95
N VAL A 3 -33.87 20.67 -58.92
CA VAL A 3 -35.10 20.02 -58.38
C VAL A 3 -34.88 18.62 -57.79
N VAL A 4 -34.80 18.55 -56.44
CA VAL A 4 -35.26 17.45 -55.56
C VAL A 4 -35.66 18.12 -54.23
N ILE A 5 -36.89 18.64 -54.12
CA ILE A 5 -38.08 18.07 -53.44
C ILE A 5 -37.82 17.54 -52.01
N GLN A 6 -38.49 18.20 -51.08
CA GLN A 6 -38.55 18.04 -49.64
C GLN A 6 -40.02 17.76 -49.28
N GLN A 7 -40.32 16.74 -48.46
CA GLN A 7 -41.54 16.64 -47.60
C GLN A 7 -41.58 15.34 -46.75
N PRO A 8 -42.41 15.23 -45.69
CA PRO A 8 -41.92 15.17 -44.30
C PRO A 8 -42.57 14.07 -43.41
N LEU A 9 -42.25 14.11 -42.11
CA LEU A 9 -42.95 13.52 -40.95
C LEU A 9 -44.50 13.55 -41.05
N LEU A 10 -45.17 12.42 -40.72
CA LEU A 10 -46.10 12.33 -39.56
C LEU A 10 -46.70 10.90 -39.39
N GLU A 11 -46.74 10.47 -38.12
CA GLU A 11 -47.73 9.62 -37.42
C GLU A 11 -48.11 8.20 -37.90
N LEU A 12 -47.84 7.20 -37.05
CA LEU A 12 -48.89 6.62 -36.19
C LEU A 12 -48.27 5.83 -35.03
N ALA A 13 -48.59 6.23 -33.81
CA ALA A 13 -48.40 5.42 -32.61
C ALA A 13 -49.44 4.29 -32.59
N GLU A 14 -49.01 3.03 -32.49
CA GLU A 14 -49.71 1.92 -31.83
C GLU A 14 -48.98 0.59 -32.09
N SER A 15 -48.16 0.14 -31.14
CA SER A 15 -48.45 -1.06 -30.33
C SER A 15 -47.27 -1.37 -29.40
N MET A 16 -47.56 -1.37 -28.11
CA MET A 16 -46.71 -1.88 -27.05
C MET A 16 -47.09 -3.34 -26.83
N GLU A 17 -46.26 -4.29 -27.27
CA GLU A 17 -46.25 -5.75 -26.98
C GLU A 17 -45.37 -6.37 -28.09
N ASP A 18 -44.29 -7.11 -27.94
CA ASP A 18 -43.67 -7.87 -26.86
C ASP A 18 -42.14 -7.76 -27.04
N ARG A 19 -41.41 -7.26 -26.04
CA ARG A 19 -39.97 -7.52 -25.94
C ARG A 19 -39.81 -8.76 -25.07
N PRO A 20 -39.20 -9.86 -25.54
CA PRO A 20 -38.99 -11.03 -24.71
C PRO A 20 -38.13 -10.63 -23.50
N ALA A 21 -38.70 -10.78 -22.31
CA ALA A 21 -38.03 -10.57 -21.04
C ALA A 21 -36.80 -11.48 -20.97
N ILE A 22 -35.64 -10.87 -20.72
CA ILE A 22 -34.39 -11.60 -20.43
C ILE A 22 -34.65 -12.42 -19.15
N PRO A 23 -34.55 -13.76 -19.16
CA PRO A 23 -34.80 -14.55 -17.96
C PRO A 23 -33.70 -14.28 -16.92
N PRO A 24 -34.02 -14.34 -15.62
CA PRO A 24 -33.03 -14.17 -14.56
C PRO A 24 -32.01 -15.31 -14.64
N THR A 25 -30.79 -15.00 -15.08
CA THR A 25 -29.69 -15.98 -15.17
C THR A 25 -29.40 -16.53 -13.76
N SER A 26 -29.51 -17.85 -13.57
CA SER A 26 -29.26 -18.48 -12.28
C SER A 26 -27.81 -18.23 -11.83
N LEU A 27 -27.60 -18.13 -10.51
CA LEU A 27 -26.27 -17.93 -9.87
C LEU A 27 -25.20 -18.89 -10.44
N TRP A 28 -25.60 -20.12 -10.76
CA TRP A 28 -24.75 -21.13 -11.38
C TRP A 28 -24.31 -20.80 -12.81
N SER A 29 -25.20 -20.21 -13.62
CA SER A 29 -24.86 -19.77 -14.98
C SER A 29 -23.89 -18.58 -14.97
N GLN A 30 -24.02 -17.67 -14.01
CA GLN A 30 -23.08 -16.57 -13.79
C GLN A 30 -21.72 -17.06 -13.28
N ILE A 31 -21.71 -18.04 -12.38
CA ILE A 31 -20.47 -18.70 -11.92
C ILE A 31 -19.79 -19.45 -13.08
N CYS A 32 -20.55 -20.11 -13.95
CA CYS A 32 -20.01 -20.82 -15.10
C CYS A 32 -19.45 -19.87 -16.16
N LEU A 33 -20.15 -18.76 -16.46
CA LEU A 33 -19.66 -17.69 -17.33
C LEU A 33 -18.41 -17.02 -16.75
N PHE A 34 -18.38 -16.76 -15.44
CA PHE A 34 -17.20 -16.25 -14.76
C PHE A 34 -16.04 -17.23 -14.83
N LYS A 35 -16.28 -18.53 -14.67
CA LYS A 35 -15.27 -19.59 -14.80
C LYS A 35 -14.73 -19.67 -16.22
N ILE A 36 -15.58 -19.55 -17.25
CA ILE A 36 -15.18 -19.58 -18.66
C ILE A 36 -14.40 -18.31 -19.03
N GLN A 37 -14.87 -17.11 -18.62
CA GLN A 37 -14.16 -15.85 -18.84
C GLN A 37 -12.82 -15.79 -18.10
N THR A 38 -12.74 -16.30 -16.87
CA THR A 38 -11.48 -16.37 -16.12
C THR A 38 -10.52 -17.38 -16.75
N VAL A 39 -10.99 -18.52 -17.24
CA VAL A 39 -10.18 -19.53 -17.96
C VAL A 39 -9.71 -19.02 -19.34
N GLU A 40 -10.51 -18.25 -20.07
CA GLU A 40 -10.09 -17.62 -21.33
C GLU A 40 -9.11 -16.46 -21.11
N ALA A 41 -9.28 -15.67 -20.05
CA ALA A 41 -8.28 -14.69 -19.61
C ALA A 41 -6.98 -15.38 -19.16
N TYR A 42 -7.08 -16.56 -18.53
CA TYR A 42 -5.95 -17.40 -18.10
C TYR A 42 -5.09 -17.89 -19.28
N LYS A 43 -5.73 -18.22 -20.41
CA LYS A 43 -5.06 -18.74 -21.62
C LYS A 43 -4.38 -17.67 -22.49
N LYS A 44 -4.65 -16.38 -22.31
CA LYS A 44 -4.15 -15.31 -23.19
C LYS A 44 -2.81 -14.67 -22.78
N LYS A 45 -2.30 -14.94 -21.58
CA LYS A 45 -1.08 -14.28 -21.04
C LYS A 45 0.15 -15.21 -21.15
N PRO A 46 1.34 -14.70 -21.55
CA PRO A 46 2.54 -15.51 -21.64
C PRO A 46 2.96 -16.06 -20.27
N THR A 47 3.67 -17.19 -20.20
CA THR A 47 4.16 -17.79 -18.94
C THR A 47 5.02 -16.82 -18.12
N THR A 48 5.81 -15.98 -18.79
CA THR A 48 6.61 -14.90 -18.17
C THR A 48 5.77 -13.93 -17.34
N TYR A 49 4.53 -13.66 -17.75
CA TYR A 49 3.61 -12.80 -16.99
C TYR A 49 3.25 -13.43 -15.64
N TRP A 50 2.91 -14.71 -15.63
CA TRP A 50 2.52 -15.42 -14.40
C TRP A 50 3.68 -15.59 -13.44
N ILE A 51 4.89 -15.85 -13.97
CA ILE A 51 6.12 -15.90 -13.17
C ILE A 51 6.40 -14.55 -12.52
N LEU A 52 6.33 -13.46 -13.30
CA LEU A 52 6.60 -12.11 -12.78
C LEU A 52 5.54 -11.67 -11.76
N LEU A 53 4.28 -12.00 -12.00
CA LEU A 53 3.19 -11.74 -11.05
C LEU A 53 3.43 -12.48 -9.74
N LEU A 54 3.70 -13.79 -9.80
CA LEU A 54 3.93 -14.60 -8.60
C LEU A 54 5.17 -14.12 -7.83
N LEU A 55 6.25 -13.78 -8.53
CA LEU A 55 7.46 -13.22 -7.91
C LEU A 55 7.16 -11.87 -7.22
N SER A 56 6.37 -11.01 -7.84
CA SER A 56 5.98 -9.71 -7.28
C SER A 56 5.11 -9.85 -6.04
N ILE A 57 4.18 -10.81 -6.05
CA ILE A 57 3.34 -11.16 -4.90
C ILE A 57 4.22 -11.65 -3.74
N LEU A 58 5.11 -12.60 -4.00
CA LEU A 58 6.03 -13.12 -2.98
C LEU A 58 6.95 -12.02 -2.45
N ALA A 59 7.52 -11.18 -3.32
CA ALA A 59 8.34 -10.05 -2.92
C ALA A 59 7.56 -9.11 -1.99
N MET A 60 6.34 -8.73 -2.33
CA MET A 60 5.50 -7.87 -1.49
C MET A 60 5.17 -8.51 -0.13
N LEU A 61 4.71 -9.77 -0.14
CA LEU A 61 4.26 -10.46 1.07
C LEU A 61 5.39 -10.89 2.01
N ILE A 62 6.62 -11.04 1.52
CA ILE A 62 7.77 -11.39 2.36
C ILE A 62 8.54 -10.14 2.79
N ALA A 63 8.78 -9.21 1.86
CA ALA A 63 9.71 -8.12 2.10
C ALA A 63 9.12 -7.04 3.01
N PHE A 64 7.83 -6.73 2.93
CA PHE A 64 7.22 -5.78 3.86
C PHE A 64 7.17 -6.28 5.31
N PRO A 65 6.72 -7.52 5.61
CA PRO A 65 6.83 -8.06 6.96
C PRO A 65 8.27 -8.11 7.44
N ALA A 66 9.21 -8.54 6.59
CA ALA A 66 10.63 -8.53 6.93
C ALA A 66 11.10 -7.12 7.33
N SER A 67 10.82 -6.09 6.53
CA SER A 67 11.22 -4.71 6.85
C SER A 67 10.64 -4.20 8.19
N SER A 68 9.39 -4.56 8.50
CA SER A 68 8.73 -4.23 9.77
C SER A 68 9.45 -4.91 10.95
N LEU A 69 9.76 -6.20 10.79
CA LEU A 69 10.46 -6.98 11.82
C LEU A 69 11.89 -6.51 12.01
N LEU A 70 12.64 -6.21 10.94
CA LEU A 70 13.99 -5.69 11.05
C LEU A 70 14.02 -4.31 11.72
N SER A 71 13.03 -3.45 11.47
CA SER A 71 12.87 -2.19 12.19
C SER A 71 12.68 -2.41 13.69
N ARG A 72 11.96 -3.46 14.09
CA ARG A 72 11.80 -3.84 15.49
C ARG A 72 13.06 -4.45 16.09
N VAL A 73 13.77 -5.30 15.34
CA VAL A 73 15.08 -5.84 15.73
C VAL A 73 16.10 -4.73 15.96
N TYR A 74 16.06 -3.68 15.14
CA TYR A 74 16.89 -2.50 15.33
C TYR A 74 16.64 -1.84 16.69
N TYR A 75 15.39 -1.53 17.04
CA TYR A 75 15.08 -0.88 18.32
C TYR A 75 15.32 -1.81 19.52
N SER A 76 15.01 -3.11 19.41
CA SER A 76 15.19 -4.06 20.52
C SER A 76 16.67 -4.35 20.83
N ASN A 77 17.55 -4.22 19.84
CA ASN A 77 18.99 -4.44 20.00
C ASN A 77 19.79 -3.17 20.31
N GLY A 78 19.10 -2.07 20.65
CA GLY A 78 19.74 -0.84 21.15
C GLY A 78 19.78 0.32 20.16
N GLY A 79 19.11 0.19 19.01
CA GLY A 79 18.87 1.30 18.09
C GLY A 79 17.97 2.37 18.72
N LYS A 80 18.31 3.66 18.54
CA LYS A 80 17.58 4.78 19.16
C LYS A 80 17.11 5.82 18.15
N SER A 81 17.81 5.93 17.01
CA SER A 81 17.57 6.99 16.04
C SER A 81 16.40 6.65 15.10
N LYS A 82 15.28 7.38 15.25
CA LYS A 82 14.11 7.24 14.36
C LYS A 82 14.40 7.73 12.94
N TRP A 83 15.28 8.74 12.83
CA TRP A 83 15.70 9.29 11.55
C TRP A 83 16.48 8.27 10.72
N ILE A 84 17.30 7.42 11.35
CA ILE A 84 18.03 6.34 10.65
C ILE A 84 17.05 5.35 10.05
N ILE A 85 16.06 4.86 10.80
CA ILE A 85 15.07 3.91 10.27
C ILE A 85 14.21 4.53 9.17
N SER A 86 13.78 5.78 9.35
CA SER A 86 13.05 6.54 8.31
C SER A 86 13.88 6.69 7.03
N TRP A 87 15.18 6.99 7.16
CA TRP A 87 16.10 7.11 6.04
C TRP A 87 16.36 5.78 5.34
N VAL A 88 16.55 4.70 6.10
CA VAL A 88 16.77 3.35 5.58
C VAL A 88 15.59 2.86 4.73
N ALA A 89 14.36 3.21 5.10
CA ALA A 89 13.17 2.88 4.33
C ALA A 89 13.23 3.38 2.87
N VAL A 90 13.93 4.49 2.62
CA VAL A 90 14.03 5.10 1.27
C VAL A 90 15.44 5.07 0.69
N ALA A 91 16.45 4.65 1.46
CA ALA A 91 17.83 4.49 0.98
C ALA A 91 17.94 3.44 -0.13
N GLY A 92 16.98 2.52 -0.24
CA GLY A 92 16.89 1.52 -1.29
C GLY A 92 16.46 2.06 -2.66
N TRP A 93 16.11 3.34 -2.81
CA TRP A 93 15.60 3.91 -4.06
C TRP A 93 16.43 3.59 -5.34
N PRO A 94 17.78 3.46 -5.30
CA PRO A 94 18.55 3.13 -6.50
C PRO A 94 18.19 1.75 -7.05
N LEU A 95 17.77 0.80 -6.22
CA LEU A 95 17.36 -0.54 -6.66
C LEU A 95 16.17 -0.47 -7.62
N THR A 96 15.20 0.41 -7.34
CA THR A 96 14.05 0.62 -8.22
C THR A 96 14.44 1.39 -9.49
N ALA A 97 15.38 2.33 -9.39
CA ALA A 97 15.93 3.00 -10.57
C ALA A 97 16.64 2.01 -11.50
N VAL A 98 17.42 1.07 -10.95
CA VAL A 98 18.09 0.00 -11.72
C VAL A 98 17.08 -0.86 -12.48
N MET A 99 15.90 -1.14 -11.90
CA MET A 99 14.85 -1.89 -12.61
C MET A 99 14.15 -1.10 -13.72
N LEU A 100 14.20 0.23 -13.66
CA LEU A 100 13.65 1.11 -14.69
C LEU A 100 14.61 1.25 -15.89
N PHE A 101 15.91 1.03 -15.74
CA PHE A 101 16.86 1.15 -16.85
C PHE A 101 16.58 0.17 -18.02
N PRO A 102 16.37 -1.15 -17.78
CA PRO A 102 16.07 -2.09 -18.85
C PRO A 102 14.81 -1.74 -19.64
N THR A 103 13.79 -1.12 -19.02
CA THR A 103 12.57 -0.77 -19.74
C THR A 103 12.82 0.33 -20.77
N TYR A 104 13.65 1.33 -20.48
CA TYR A 104 14.03 2.35 -21.45
C TYR A 104 14.85 1.79 -22.63
N PHE A 105 15.80 0.91 -22.35
CA PHE A 105 16.65 0.33 -23.40
C PHE A 105 15.93 -0.72 -24.24
N ALA A 106 15.14 -1.61 -23.62
CA ALA A 106 14.47 -2.72 -24.31
C ALA A 106 13.17 -2.30 -25.00
N LEU A 107 12.37 -1.41 -24.39
CA LEU A 107 11.11 -0.94 -24.98
C LEU A 107 11.26 0.33 -25.82
N LYS A 108 12.46 0.93 -25.89
CA LYS A 108 12.74 2.21 -26.57
C LYS A 108 11.74 3.32 -26.19
N THR A 109 11.25 3.27 -24.96
CA THR A 109 10.34 4.29 -24.41
C THR A 109 11.16 5.48 -23.93
N PHE A 110 10.72 6.69 -24.24
CA PHE A 110 11.34 7.90 -23.72
C PHE A 110 10.83 8.19 -22.29
N PRO A 111 11.68 8.75 -21.40
CA PRO A 111 11.24 9.18 -20.08
C PRO A 111 10.10 10.19 -20.16
N THR A 112 9.14 10.11 -19.24
CA THR A 112 8.05 11.10 -19.19
C THR A 112 8.63 12.50 -18.97
N PRO A 113 8.26 13.51 -19.79
CA PRO A 113 8.81 14.86 -19.64
C PRO A 113 8.40 15.46 -18.29
N LEU A 114 9.41 15.84 -17.51
CA LEU A 114 9.22 16.45 -16.19
C LEU A 114 8.77 17.90 -16.36
N THR A 115 7.46 18.14 -16.25
CA THR A 115 6.92 19.50 -16.11
C THR A 115 7.09 19.99 -14.68
N PHE A 116 7.22 21.31 -14.48
CA PHE A 116 7.37 21.90 -13.16
C PHE A 116 6.27 21.46 -12.17
N LYS A 117 5.02 21.36 -12.67
CA LYS A 117 3.87 20.88 -11.86
C LYS A 117 4.05 19.43 -11.42
N LEU A 118 4.50 18.55 -12.32
CA LEU A 118 4.74 17.14 -12.02
C LEU A 118 5.89 16.95 -11.03
N THR A 119 7.00 17.67 -11.22
CA THR A 119 8.13 17.66 -10.28
C THR A 119 7.71 18.15 -8.90
N LEU A 120 6.91 19.22 -8.81
CA LEU A 120 6.39 19.71 -7.53
C LEU A 120 5.47 18.69 -6.86
N SER A 121 4.61 17.99 -7.63
CA SER A 121 3.79 16.91 -7.10
C SER A 121 4.63 15.73 -6.57
N TYR A 122 5.69 15.33 -7.29
CA TYR A 122 6.60 14.29 -6.81
C TYR A 122 7.40 14.73 -5.58
N ALA A 123 7.83 15.98 -5.51
CA ALA A 123 8.49 16.53 -4.34
C ALA A 123 7.55 16.55 -3.12
N LEU A 124 6.29 16.95 -3.31
CA LEU A 124 5.27 16.90 -2.25
C LEU A 124 5.01 15.47 -1.78
N LEU A 125 4.79 14.54 -2.71
CA LEU A 125 4.61 13.12 -2.37
C LEU A 125 5.84 12.54 -1.67
N GLY A 126 7.04 12.90 -2.10
CA GLY A 126 8.29 12.50 -1.44
C GLY A 126 8.43 13.07 -0.02
N PHE A 127 8.05 14.34 0.19
CA PHE A 127 8.00 14.93 1.52
C PHE A 127 7.01 14.21 2.44
N LEU A 128 5.78 13.97 1.95
CA LEU A 128 4.77 13.21 2.70
C LEU A 128 5.25 11.79 3.00
N SER A 129 5.92 11.13 2.05
CA SER A 129 6.50 9.80 2.26
C SER A 129 7.65 9.81 3.29
N ALA A 130 8.49 10.83 3.31
CA ALA A 130 9.51 11.00 4.35
C ALA A 130 8.88 11.16 5.75
N ALA A 131 7.82 11.97 5.85
CA ALA A 131 7.06 12.14 7.08
C ALA A 131 6.36 10.83 7.50
N ASP A 132 5.74 10.11 6.57
CA ASP A 132 5.10 8.80 6.79
C ASP A 132 6.09 7.79 7.37
N ASN A 133 7.25 7.64 6.73
CA ASN A 133 8.32 6.75 7.21
C ASN A 133 8.82 7.14 8.61
N LEU A 134 8.88 8.44 8.90
CA LEU A 134 9.26 8.92 10.23
C LEU A 134 8.19 8.56 11.28
N MET A 135 6.90 8.77 10.98
CA MET A 135 5.79 8.40 11.87
C MET A 135 5.80 6.90 12.17
N TYR A 136 5.96 6.04 11.16
CA TYR A 136 6.10 4.59 11.37
C TYR A 136 7.37 4.23 12.13
N ALA A 137 8.49 4.93 11.92
CA ALA A 137 9.69 4.73 12.72
C ALA A 137 9.44 5.02 14.21
N TYR A 138 8.66 6.06 14.54
CA TYR A 138 8.20 6.32 15.90
C TYR A 138 7.24 5.25 16.44
N ALA A 139 6.33 4.74 15.61
CA ALA A 139 5.43 3.66 15.99
C ALA A 139 6.22 2.40 16.37
N TYR A 140 7.12 1.92 15.51
CA TYR A 140 7.93 0.73 15.76
C TYR A 140 8.89 0.86 16.95
N ALA A 141 9.27 2.08 17.33
CA ALA A 141 10.08 2.32 18.51
C ALA A 141 9.33 2.00 19.82
N TYR A 142 7.99 2.11 19.83
CA TYR A 142 7.20 2.01 21.07
C TYR A 142 6.12 0.91 21.07
N LEU A 143 5.77 0.36 19.90
CA LEU A 143 4.74 -0.68 19.75
C LEU A 143 5.33 -2.02 19.31
N PRO A 144 4.83 -3.16 19.82
CA PRO A 144 5.01 -4.49 19.22
C PRO A 144 4.76 -4.49 17.72
N ALA A 145 5.52 -5.30 16.96
CA ALA A 145 5.36 -5.33 15.50
C ALA A 145 3.96 -5.83 15.13
N SER A 146 3.44 -6.78 15.92
CA SER A 146 2.08 -7.31 15.83
C SER A 146 0.99 -6.26 16.02
N THR A 147 1.17 -5.37 16.98
CA THR A 147 0.25 -4.27 17.29
C THR A 147 0.35 -3.18 16.23
N ALA A 148 1.57 -2.79 15.88
CA ALA A 148 1.82 -1.76 14.88
C ALA A 148 1.24 -2.17 13.51
N SER A 149 1.42 -3.42 13.08
CA SER A 149 0.82 -3.87 11.82
C SER A 149 -0.70 -3.83 11.84
N LEU A 150 -1.33 -4.19 12.96
CA LEU A 150 -2.78 -4.15 13.08
C LEU A 150 -3.31 -2.72 13.12
N VAL A 151 -2.65 -1.79 13.80
CA VAL A 151 -3.03 -0.36 13.77
C VAL A 151 -2.80 0.22 12.36
N ALA A 152 -1.71 -0.15 11.70
CA ALA A 152 -1.39 0.23 10.33
C ALA A 152 -2.46 -0.20 9.31
N SER A 153 -3.26 -1.23 9.61
CA SER A 153 -4.39 -1.65 8.77
C SER A 153 -5.44 -0.56 8.57
N SER A 154 -5.52 0.39 9.52
CA SER A 154 -6.41 1.56 9.44
C SER A 154 -6.07 2.49 8.28
N SER A 155 -4.88 2.37 7.68
CA SER A 155 -4.51 3.07 6.45
C SER A 155 -5.50 2.81 5.31
N LEU A 156 -6.15 1.65 5.29
CA LEU A 156 -7.20 1.34 4.30
C LEU A 156 -8.46 2.18 4.53
N VAL A 157 -8.83 2.42 5.80
CA VAL A 157 -9.96 3.28 6.16
C VAL A 157 -9.69 4.71 5.69
N PHE A 158 -8.52 5.24 6.01
CA PHE A 158 -8.13 6.57 5.56
C PHE A 158 -8.01 6.67 4.03
N SER A 159 -7.49 5.64 3.37
CA SER A 159 -7.42 5.56 1.91
C SER A 159 -8.82 5.64 1.28
N ALA A 160 -9.79 4.91 1.83
CA ALA A 160 -11.17 4.94 1.36
C ALA A 160 -11.82 6.33 1.54
N LEU A 161 -11.60 6.95 2.71
CA LEU A 161 -12.11 8.28 3.02
C LEU A 161 -11.48 9.35 2.13
N PHE A 162 -10.15 9.40 2.01
CA PHE A 162 -9.47 10.36 1.14
C PHE A 162 -9.77 10.11 -0.34
N GLY A 163 -9.93 8.86 -0.77
CA GLY A 163 -10.40 8.52 -2.10
C GLY A 163 -11.80 9.09 -2.37
N TYR A 164 -12.73 9.00 -1.42
CA TYR A 164 -14.05 9.62 -1.52
C TYR A 164 -13.96 11.17 -1.56
N PHE A 165 -13.21 11.79 -0.66
CA PHE A 165 -13.16 13.25 -0.54
C PHE A 165 -12.34 13.95 -1.65
N LEU A 166 -11.19 13.39 -2.03
CA LEU A 166 -10.24 14.04 -2.95
C LEU A 166 -10.38 13.55 -4.39
N VAL A 167 -10.66 12.26 -4.58
CA VAL A 167 -10.73 11.62 -5.90
C VAL A 167 -12.18 11.44 -6.36
N GLN A 168 -13.16 11.66 -5.47
CA GLN A 168 -14.60 11.44 -5.72
C GLN A 168 -14.95 9.98 -6.02
N ASN A 169 -14.22 9.03 -5.42
CA ASN A 169 -14.51 7.61 -5.52
C ASN A 169 -15.85 7.28 -4.83
N LYS A 170 -16.71 6.44 -5.42
CA LYS A 170 -18.01 6.08 -4.82
C LYS A 170 -17.83 5.14 -3.63
N LEU A 171 -18.51 5.44 -2.52
CA LEU A 171 -18.58 4.56 -1.35
C LEU A 171 -19.78 3.62 -1.46
N ASN A 172 -19.50 2.32 -1.59
CA ASN A 172 -20.52 1.28 -1.59
C ASN A 172 -20.75 0.77 -0.16
N ALA A 173 -21.90 0.14 0.12
CA ALA A 173 -22.23 -0.40 1.43
C ALA A 173 -21.16 -1.36 1.99
N SER A 174 -20.52 -2.13 1.12
CA SER A 174 -19.43 -3.04 1.51
C SER A 174 -18.15 -2.32 1.93
N ILE A 175 -17.82 -1.18 1.31
CA ILE A 175 -16.69 -0.32 1.72
C ILE A 175 -17.00 0.33 3.07
N ILE A 176 -18.23 0.79 3.27
CA ILE A 176 -18.67 1.34 4.57
C ILE A 176 -18.58 0.26 5.66
N ASN A 177 -19.03 -0.96 5.38
CA ASN A 177 -18.87 -2.09 6.31
C ASN A 177 -17.40 -2.32 6.66
N ALA A 178 -16.51 -2.32 5.66
CA ALA A 178 -15.08 -2.45 5.90
C ALA A 178 -14.52 -1.36 6.83
N ILE A 179 -14.92 -0.10 6.60
CA ILE A 179 -14.52 1.04 7.43
C ILE A 179 -14.92 0.82 8.89
N VAL A 180 -16.18 0.43 9.14
CA VAL A 180 -16.69 0.19 10.49
C VAL A 180 -15.94 -0.96 11.16
N VAL A 181 -15.76 -2.07 10.45
CA VAL A 181 -15.13 -3.28 10.99
C VAL A 181 -13.65 -3.05 11.31
N ILE A 182 -12.87 -2.42 10.43
CA ILE A 182 -11.44 -2.15 10.68
C ILE A 182 -11.28 -1.15 11.83
N THR A 183 -12.16 -0.14 11.91
CA THR A 183 -12.16 0.81 13.03
C THR A 183 -12.47 0.13 14.37
N ALA A 184 -13.40 -0.84 14.37
CA ALA A 184 -13.67 -1.69 15.53
C ALA A 184 -12.44 -2.53 15.92
N GLY A 185 -11.74 -3.11 14.95
CA GLY A 185 -10.48 -3.84 15.19
C GLY A 185 -9.41 -2.96 15.84
N MET A 186 -9.22 -1.73 15.34
CA MET A 186 -8.28 -0.77 15.92
C MET A 186 -8.67 -0.39 17.36
N THR A 187 -9.96 -0.14 17.62
CA THR A 187 -10.42 0.23 18.98
C THR A 187 -10.26 -0.92 19.97
N ILE A 188 -10.49 -2.16 19.55
CA ILE A 188 -10.22 -3.34 20.40
C ILE A 188 -8.75 -3.37 20.84
N ILE A 189 -7.81 -3.07 19.93
CA ILE A 189 -6.38 -3.01 20.27
C ILE A 189 -6.07 -1.85 21.20
N ALA A 190 -6.66 -0.68 20.96
CA ALA A 190 -6.48 0.48 21.83
C ALA A 190 -6.89 0.18 23.29
N LEU A 191 -7.99 -0.57 23.46
CA LEU A 191 -8.50 -1.00 24.77
C LEU A 191 -7.61 -2.07 25.43
N ASP A 192 -6.83 -2.81 24.66
CA ASP A 192 -5.95 -3.88 25.13
C ASP A 192 -4.53 -3.40 25.52
N SER A 193 -4.33 -2.09 25.64
CA SER A 193 -3.03 -1.46 25.97
C SER A 193 -2.35 -1.94 27.26
N SER A 194 -3.05 -2.64 28.15
CA SER A 194 -2.50 -3.18 29.39
C SER A 194 -1.81 -4.54 29.21
N SER A 195 -2.29 -5.38 28.29
CA SER A 195 -1.68 -6.69 28.01
C SER A 195 -0.53 -6.61 26.99
N ASP A 196 -0.40 -5.44 26.35
CA ASP A 196 0.46 -5.20 25.20
C ASP A 196 1.76 -4.43 25.51
N GLN A 197 2.00 -4.16 26.80
CA GLN A 197 3.24 -3.54 27.24
C GLN A 197 4.41 -4.50 27.06
N TYR A 198 5.42 -4.06 26.30
CA TYR A 198 6.61 -4.82 26.01
C TYR A 198 7.85 -4.12 26.59
N GLY A 199 8.68 -4.88 27.30
CA GLY A 199 9.92 -4.38 27.91
C GLY A 199 9.67 -3.24 28.90
N ASP A 200 10.62 -2.31 28.99
CA ASP A 200 10.59 -1.17 29.92
C ASP A 200 9.88 0.08 29.34
N ILE A 201 8.87 -0.12 28.48
CA ILE A 201 8.17 0.99 27.81
C ILE A 201 7.07 1.54 28.72
N THR A 202 7.09 2.85 28.94
CA THR A 202 6.07 3.52 29.75
C THR A 202 4.73 3.61 29.01
N LYS A 203 3.60 3.62 29.75
CA LYS A 203 2.26 3.82 29.18
C LYS A 203 2.16 5.04 28.25
N ARG A 204 2.85 6.14 28.59
CA ARG A 204 2.88 7.36 27.77
C ARG A 204 3.58 7.13 26.42
N GLN A 205 4.69 6.39 26.40
CA GLN A 205 5.39 6.04 25.17
C GLN A 205 4.56 5.10 24.30
N TYR A 206 3.86 4.14 24.89
CA TYR A 206 2.94 3.27 24.18
C TYR A 206 1.82 4.06 23.48
N ILE A 207 1.16 4.98 24.20
CA ILE A 207 0.12 5.86 23.63
C ILE A 207 0.70 6.73 22.50
N MET A 208 1.90 7.28 22.67
CA MET A 208 2.58 8.04 21.63
C MET A 208 2.85 7.18 20.39
N GLY A 209 3.31 5.95 20.55
CA GLY A 209 3.47 4.99 19.46
C GLY A 209 2.17 4.76 18.71
N PHE A 210 1.09 4.50 19.44
CA PHE A 210 -0.24 4.28 18.88
C PHE A 210 -0.76 5.48 18.07
N VAL A 211 -0.59 6.68 18.59
CA VAL A 211 -0.97 7.92 17.89
C VAL A 211 -0.12 8.11 16.63
N TRP A 212 1.19 7.90 16.71
CA TRP A 212 2.07 8.00 15.53
C TRP A 212 1.73 6.98 14.45
N ASP A 213 1.29 5.77 14.83
CA ASP A 213 0.86 4.75 13.88
C ASP A 213 -0.45 5.12 13.17
N ILE A 214 -1.43 5.68 13.89
CA ILE A 214 -2.67 6.20 13.29
C ILE A 214 -2.37 7.36 12.35
N LEU A 215 -1.51 8.30 12.78
CA LEU A 215 -1.12 9.44 11.94
C LEU A 215 -0.36 8.99 10.69
N GLY A 216 0.56 8.03 10.82
CA GLY A 216 1.25 7.39 9.69
C GLY A 216 0.23 6.73 8.75
N SER A 217 -0.69 5.95 9.29
CA SER A 217 -1.76 5.31 8.52
C SER A 217 -2.64 6.30 7.75
N ALA A 218 -2.99 7.43 8.37
CA ALA A 218 -3.74 8.49 7.71
C ALA A 218 -2.91 9.14 6.59
N LEU A 219 -1.65 9.45 6.86
CA LEU A 219 -0.74 10.04 5.89
C LEU A 219 -0.47 9.10 4.71
N HIS A 220 -0.30 7.81 4.97
CA HIS A 220 -0.17 6.77 3.97
C HIS A 220 -1.40 6.70 3.06
N GLY A 221 -2.61 6.73 3.63
CA GLY A 221 -3.85 6.79 2.85
C GLY A 221 -3.99 8.07 2.02
N LEU A 222 -3.51 9.20 2.54
CA LEU A 222 -3.46 10.46 1.80
C LEU A 222 -2.47 10.39 0.62
N ILE A 223 -1.28 9.79 0.82
CA ILE A 223 -0.28 9.58 -0.23
C ILE A 223 -0.88 8.75 -1.38
N PHE A 224 -1.66 7.71 -1.07
CA PHE A 224 -2.36 6.94 -2.09
C PHE A 224 -3.36 7.78 -2.89
N ALA A 225 -4.23 8.54 -2.22
CA ALA A 225 -5.22 9.39 -2.89
C ALA A 225 -4.58 10.49 -3.75
N LEU A 226 -3.52 11.14 -3.25
CA LEU A 226 -2.78 12.14 -4.02
C LEU A 226 -2.02 11.53 -5.20
N SER A 227 -1.45 10.33 -5.03
CA SER A 227 -0.80 9.60 -6.11
C SER A 227 -1.80 9.26 -7.22
N GLU A 228 -3.01 8.82 -6.86
CA GLU A 228 -4.09 8.59 -7.82
C GLU A 228 -4.48 9.87 -8.56
N LEU A 229 -4.59 10.99 -7.86
CA LEU A 229 -4.91 12.29 -8.47
C LEU A 229 -3.82 12.75 -9.45
N VAL A 230 -2.54 12.54 -9.14
CA VAL A 230 -1.42 12.81 -10.06
C VAL A 230 -1.54 11.95 -11.33
N PHE A 231 -1.88 10.67 -11.20
CA PHE A 231 -2.09 9.80 -12.37
C PHE A 231 -3.23 10.29 -13.26
N ILE A 232 -4.36 10.66 -12.65
CA ILE A 232 -5.55 11.10 -13.40
C ILE A 232 -5.32 12.46 -14.06
N LYS A 233 -4.77 13.44 -13.32
CA LYS A 233 -4.70 14.83 -13.79
C LYS A 233 -3.45 15.17 -14.61
N LEU A 234 -2.30 14.59 -14.27
CA LEU A 234 -1.01 15.00 -14.85
C LEU A 234 -0.45 13.99 -15.84
N LEU A 235 -0.73 12.70 -15.64
CA LEU A 235 -0.12 11.64 -16.43
C LEU A 235 -1.07 11.06 -17.47
N GLN A 236 -2.39 11.18 -17.28
CA GLN A 236 -3.47 10.77 -18.20
C GLN A 236 -3.38 9.31 -18.73
N ARG A 237 -2.43 8.51 -18.23
CA ARG A 237 -2.12 7.12 -18.59
C ARG A 237 -1.54 6.41 -17.37
N ARG A 238 -2.14 5.28 -16.97
CA ARG A 238 -1.55 4.34 -16.01
C ARG A 238 -0.73 3.31 -16.79
N SER A 239 0.51 3.64 -17.14
CA SER A 239 1.46 2.68 -17.72
C SER A 239 2.52 2.28 -16.69
N PHE A 240 3.00 1.04 -16.73
CA PHE A 240 3.98 0.53 -15.76
C PHE A 240 5.18 1.43 -15.58
N HIS A 241 5.75 1.88 -16.71
CA HIS A 241 6.92 2.75 -16.72
C HIS A 241 6.63 4.05 -15.96
N VAL A 242 5.45 4.65 -16.14
CA VAL A 242 5.04 5.88 -15.45
C VAL A 242 4.87 5.66 -13.95
N VAL A 243 4.28 4.53 -13.53
CA VAL A 243 4.13 4.22 -12.11
C VAL A 243 5.51 3.99 -11.47
N LEU A 244 6.41 3.32 -12.18
CA LEU A 244 7.78 3.07 -11.73
C LEU A 244 8.61 4.36 -11.70
N GLU A 245 8.46 5.24 -12.69
CA GLU A 245 9.04 6.60 -12.71
C GLU A 245 8.59 7.43 -11.51
N GLN A 246 7.28 7.48 -11.26
CA GLN A 246 6.73 8.15 -10.08
C GLN A 246 7.32 7.55 -8.80
N GLN A 247 7.39 6.23 -8.68
CA GLN A 247 7.96 5.58 -7.50
C GLN A 247 9.42 5.94 -7.29
N VAL A 248 10.25 5.94 -8.35
CA VAL A 248 11.66 6.34 -8.27
C VAL A 248 11.78 7.80 -7.84
N MET A 249 10.99 8.71 -8.44
CA MET A 249 11.04 10.14 -8.11
C MET A 249 10.58 10.42 -6.68
N VAL A 250 9.48 9.80 -6.24
CA VAL A 250 8.97 9.94 -4.87
C VAL A 250 9.99 9.38 -3.86
N SER A 251 10.56 8.20 -4.11
CA SER A 251 11.60 7.63 -3.25
C SER A 251 12.88 8.48 -3.23
N LEU A 252 13.27 9.08 -4.35
CA LEU A 252 14.41 9.99 -4.42
C LEU A 252 14.18 11.26 -3.58
N PHE A 253 13.03 11.93 -3.75
CA PHE A 253 12.71 13.11 -2.95
C PHE A 253 12.58 12.76 -1.46
N ALA A 254 11.93 11.64 -1.14
CA ALA A 254 11.83 11.16 0.24
C ALA A 254 13.23 10.90 0.83
N PHE A 255 14.14 10.30 0.06
CA PHE A 255 15.53 10.10 0.45
C PHE A 255 16.26 11.42 0.70
N VAL A 256 16.07 12.44 -0.12
CA VAL A 256 16.64 13.78 0.11
C VAL A 256 16.13 14.36 1.43
N PHE A 257 14.82 14.34 1.66
CA PHE A 257 14.23 14.88 2.90
C PHE A 257 14.67 14.13 4.15
N THR A 258 14.69 12.79 4.12
CA THR A 258 15.15 11.99 5.26
C THR A 258 16.65 12.15 5.48
N THR A 259 17.46 12.31 4.42
CA THR A 259 18.89 12.60 4.53
C THR A 259 19.13 13.95 5.21
N ILE A 260 18.38 14.99 4.83
CA ILE A 260 18.43 16.29 5.52
C ILE A 260 18.06 16.11 7.00
N GLY A 261 17.01 15.35 7.30
CA GLY A 261 16.61 15.03 8.67
C GLY A 261 17.71 14.35 9.50
N VAL A 262 18.38 13.34 8.91
CA VAL A 262 19.52 12.65 9.54
C VAL A 262 20.70 13.59 9.75
N ILE A 263 21.00 14.49 8.81
CA ILE A 263 22.09 15.46 8.95
C ILE A 263 21.79 16.44 10.09
N VAL A 264 20.58 17.01 10.10
CA VAL A 264 20.16 17.99 11.12
C VAL A 264 20.10 17.36 12.50
N SER A 265 19.74 16.07 12.61
CA SER A 265 19.72 15.35 13.88
C SER A 265 21.10 14.86 14.34
N GLY A 266 22.18 15.09 13.58
CA GLY A 266 23.50 14.50 13.87
C GLY A 266 23.55 12.97 13.71
N GLY A 267 22.57 12.38 13.02
CA GLY A 267 22.32 10.94 13.01
C GLY A 267 23.45 10.10 12.40
N PHE A 268 24.29 10.64 11.51
CA PHE A 268 25.45 9.91 10.99
C PHE A 268 26.52 9.64 12.06
N GLN A 269 26.71 10.56 13.00
CA GLN A 269 27.63 10.35 14.12
C GLN A 269 27.01 9.42 15.17
N GLU A 270 25.70 9.52 15.39
CA GLU A 270 24.94 8.58 16.21
C GLU A 270 25.03 7.16 15.65
N MET A 271 24.92 6.97 14.34
CA MET A 271 25.01 5.66 13.68
C MET A 271 26.31 4.92 14.03
N ALA A 272 27.45 5.62 13.99
CA ALA A 272 28.74 5.04 14.35
C ALA A 272 28.85 4.69 15.83
N THR A 273 28.17 5.45 16.69
CA THR A 273 28.14 5.23 18.15
C THR A 273 27.21 4.07 18.49
N GLU A 274 26.03 4.05 17.89
CA GLU A 274 24.99 3.04 18.05
C GLU A 274 25.46 1.67 17.57
N ALA A 275 26.15 1.62 16.43
CA ALA A 275 26.76 0.39 15.92
C ALA A 275 27.77 -0.24 16.90
N ARG A 276 28.42 0.56 17.76
CA ARG A 276 29.37 0.04 18.78
C ARG A 276 28.65 -0.59 19.96
N SER A 277 27.51 -0.03 20.37
CA SER A 277 26.71 -0.52 21.49
C SER A 277 25.61 -1.51 21.08
N PHE A 278 25.46 -1.79 19.78
CA PHE A 278 24.40 -2.65 19.28
C PHE A 278 24.56 -4.09 19.76
N LYS A 279 23.48 -4.68 20.24
CA LYS A 279 23.44 -6.08 20.66
C LYS A 279 23.60 -6.97 19.43
N GLY A 280 24.69 -7.72 19.37
CA GLY A 280 25.12 -8.48 18.18
C GLY A 280 26.29 -7.83 17.41
N GLY A 281 26.76 -6.67 17.85
CA GLY A 281 27.95 -5.99 17.32
C GLY A 281 27.69 -5.18 16.04
N ARG A 282 28.77 -4.56 15.53
CA ARG A 282 28.71 -3.66 14.36
C ARG A 282 28.22 -4.35 13.09
N SER A 283 28.61 -5.61 12.88
CA SER A 283 28.20 -6.38 11.69
C SER A 283 26.69 -6.63 11.68
N ALA A 284 26.12 -7.05 12.80
CA ALA A 284 24.67 -7.24 12.93
C ALA A 284 23.91 -5.93 12.70
N TYR A 285 24.43 -4.81 13.22
CA TYR A 285 23.85 -3.48 12.99
C TYR A 285 23.74 -3.15 11.51
N TYR A 286 24.86 -3.23 10.78
CA TYR A 286 24.86 -2.93 9.35
C TYR A 286 24.00 -3.90 8.55
N LEU A 287 23.99 -5.18 8.92
CA LEU A 287 23.17 -6.19 8.27
C LEU A 287 21.67 -5.87 8.44
N VAL A 288 21.26 -5.43 9.64
CA VAL A 288 19.88 -5.00 9.88
C VAL A 288 19.53 -3.78 9.02
N LEU A 289 20.38 -2.76 8.94
CA LEU A 289 20.09 -1.57 8.12
C LEU A 289 20.04 -1.90 6.62
N VAL A 290 21.00 -2.69 6.12
CA VAL A 290 21.07 -3.06 4.70
C VAL A 290 19.88 -3.91 4.29
N TRP A 291 19.54 -4.95 5.06
CA TRP A 291 18.37 -5.77 4.75
C TRP A 291 17.06 -5.01 4.93
N SER A 292 16.97 -4.06 5.87
CA SER A 292 15.80 -3.17 5.97
C SER A 292 15.63 -2.34 4.69
N ALA A 293 16.69 -1.74 4.17
CA ALA A 293 16.62 -0.97 2.92
C ALA A 293 16.23 -1.84 1.72
N ILE A 294 16.84 -3.03 1.59
CA ILE A 294 16.54 -3.96 0.49
C ILE A 294 15.10 -4.45 0.58
N THR A 295 14.67 -4.94 1.74
CA THR A 295 13.34 -5.52 1.92
C THR A 295 12.23 -4.48 1.79
N PHE A 296 12.43 -3.27 2.32
CA PHE A 296 11.44 -2.20 2.14
C PHE A 296 11.29 -1.85 0.66
N GLN A 297 12.40 -1.66 -0.06
CA GLN A 297 12.34 -1.32 -1.48
C GLN A 297 11.75 -2.45 -2.33
N LEU A 298 12.12 -3.70 -2.06
CA LEU A 298 11.52 -4.86 -2.74
C LEU A 298 10.02 -4.98 -2.48
N GLY A 299 9.57 -4.64 -1.26
CA GLY A 299 8.15 -4.62 -0.91
C GLY A 299 7.38 -3.59 -1.73
N VAL A 300 7.90 -2.36 -1.79
CA VAL A 300 7.33 -1.25 -2.58
C VAL A 300 7.28 -1.61 -4.06
N LEU A 301 8.39 -2.09 -4.61
CA LEU A 301 8.48 -2.53 -6.00
C LEU A 301 7.49 -3.68 -6.31
N GLY A 302 7.40 -4.68 -5.43
CA GLY A 302 6.46 -5.79 -5.58
C GLY A 302 5.01 -5.31 -5.62
N GLY A 303 4.66 -4.36 -4.74
CA GLY A 303 3.35 -3.70 -4.75
C GLY A 303 3.07 -2.95 -6.04
N THR A 304 4.02 -2.15 -6.54
CA THR A 304 3.93 -1.45 -7.82
C THR A 304 3.76 -2.42 -8.99
N ALA A 305 4.50 -3.53 -9.00
CA ALA A 305 4.42 -4.55 -10.03
C ALA A 305 3.07 -5.29 -10.01
N VAL A 306 2.56 -5.68 -8.85
CA VAL A 306 1.23 -6.28 -8.72
C VAL A 306 0.13 -5.34 -9.22
N LEU A 307 0.19 -4.06 -8.81
CA LEU A 307 -0.78 -3.04 -9.23
C LEU A 307 -0.84 -2.91 -10.76
N PHE A 308 0.30 -3.06 -11.43
CA PHE A 308 0.37 -3.00 -12.89
C PHE A 308 0.03 -4.31 -13.59
N LEU A 309 0.60 -5.44 -13.15
CA LEU A 309 0.43 -6.72 -13.83
C LEU A 309 -1.02 -7.22 -13.71
N ALA A 310 -1.63 -7.07 -12.54
CA ALA A 310 -2.94 -7.62 -12.26
C ALA A 310 -4.02 -6.54 -12.17
N SER A 311 -4.10 -5.85 -11.04
CA SER A 311 -5.08 -4.78 -10.78
C SER A 311 -4.78 -4.03 -9.49
N THR A 312 -5.37 -2.84 -9.36
CA THR A 312 -5.40 -2.08 -8.10
C THR A 312 -6.11 -2.87 -6.99
N VAL A 313 -7.15 -3.63 -7.33
CA VAL A 313 -7.87 -4.49 -6.39
C VAL A 313 -6.95 -5.58 -5.84
N LEU A 314 -6.18 -6.28 -6.68
CA LEU A 314 -5.26 -7.32 -6.20
C LEU A 314 -4.13 -6.73 -5.33
N ALA A 315 -3.59 -5.57 -5.71
CA ALA A 315 -2.60 -4.87 -4.89
C ALA A 315 -3.19 -4.49 -3.51
N GLY A 316 -4.44 -4.03 -3.47
CA GLY A 316 -5.16 -3.78 -2.23
C GLY A 316 -5.36 -5.04 -1.38
N VAL A 317 -5.75 -6.17 -2.00
CA VAL A 317 -5.87 -7.48 -1.32
C VAL A 317 -4.55 -7.88 -0.66
N LEU A 318 -3.45 -7.76 -1.40
CA LEU A 318 -2.15 -8.20 -0.91
C LEU A 318 -1.59 -7.28 0.17
N ASN A 319 -1.89 -5.98 0.11
CA ASN A 319 -1.57 -5.06 1.20
C ASN A 319 -2.37 -5.38 2.48
N ALA A 320 -3.62 -5.78 2.31
CA ALA A 320 -4.44 -6.31 3.40
C ALA A 320 -3.82 -7.59 3.99
N VAL A 321 -3.51 -8.59 3.17
CA VAL A 321 -2.95 -9.90 3.60
C VAL A 321 -1.55 -9.77 4.23
N ARG A 322 -0.76 -8.77 3.86
CA ARG A 322 0.51 -8.45 4.50
C ARG A 322 0.37 -8.22 6.01
N THR A 323 -0.72 -7.58 6.46
CA THR A 323 -0.94 -7.25 7.88
C THR A 323 -0.93 -8.48 8.77
N PRO A 324 -1.79 -9.51 8.55
CA PRO A 324 -1.80 -10.70 9.37
C PRO A 324 -0.51 -11.51 9.27
N ILE A 325 0.13 -11.54 8.08
CA ILE A 325 1.45 -12.18 7.93
C ILE A 325 2.47 -11.50 8.86
N THR A 326 2.49 -10.17 8.90
CA THR A 326 3.39 -9.40 9.78
C THR A 326 3.10 -9.71 11.25
N SER A 327 1.82 -9.72 11.65
CA SER A 327 1.45 -10.02 13.04
C SER A 327 1.85 -11.43 13.45
N ILE A 328 1.58 -12.44 12.63
CA ILE A 328 1.94 -13.84 12.90
C ILE A 328 3.47 -14.01 12.95
N ALA A 329 4.18 -13.43 11.99
CA ALA A 329 5.64 -13.50 11.94
C ALA A 329 6.29 -12.80 13.15
N ALA A 330 5.71 -11.71 13.64
CA ALA A 330 6.17 -11.03 14.85
C ALA A 330 6.00 -11.90 16.10
N VAL A 331 4.86 -12.60 16.23
CA VAL A 331 4.62 -13.52 17.34
C VAL A 331 5.60 -14.70 17.30
N ILE A 332 5.85 -15.29 16.13
CA ILE A 332 6.74 -16.46 16.00
C ILE A 332 8.21 -16.08 16.19
N LEU A 333 8.68 -15.01 15.55
CA LEU A 333 10.10 -14.67 15.48
C LEU A 333 10.56 -13.76 16.63
N LEU A 334 9.73 -12.79 17.02
CA LEU A 334 10.06 -11.82 18.07
C LEU A 334 9.44 -12.19 19.42
N HIS A 335 8.63 -13.25 19.48
CA HIS A 335 7.90 -13.67 20.68
C HIS A 335 7.04 -12.52 21.24
N ASP A 336 6.43 -11.73 20.33
CA ASP A 336 5.50 -10.65 20.68
C ASP A 336 4.32 -11.22 21.50
N PRO A 337 3.85 -10.52 22.56
CA PRO A 337 2.71 -10.96 23.34
C PRO A 337 1.45 -10.98 22.46
N MET A 338 0.70 -12.09 22.49
CA MET A 338 -0.53 -12.25 21.69
C MET A 338 -1.74 -12.48 22.59
N SER A 339 -2.49 -11.41 22.87
CA SER A 339 -3.71 -11.46 23.67
C SER A 339 -4.90 -11.99 22.85
N GLY A 340 -5.96 -12.41 23.54
CA GLY A 340 -7.24 -12.74 22.90
C GLY A 340 -7.84 -11.55 22.12
N PHE A 341 -7.65 -10.32 22.60
CA PHE A 341 -8.11 -9.10 21.91
C PHE A 341 -7.35 -8.83 20.62
N LYS A 342 -6.03 -9.08 20.58
CA LYS A 342 -5.26 -9.01 19.34
C LYS A 342 -5.69 -10.04 18.32
N ILE A 343 -5.96 -11.28 18.76
CA ILE A 343 -6.46 -12.34 17.87
C ILE A 343 -7.82 -11.93 17.31
N LEU A 344 -8.72 -11.43 18.16
CA LEU A 344 -10.02 -10.94 17.74
C LEU A 344 -9.88 -9.79 16.74
N SER A 345 -9.00 -8.82 17.01
CA SER A 345 -8.75 -7.69 16.11
C SER A 345 -8.17 -8.14 14.77
N LEU A 346 -7.26 -9.12 14.75
CA LEU A 346 -6.71 -9.73 13.55
C LEU A 346 -7.81 -10.34 12.67
N VAL A 347 -8.72 -11.11 13.26
CA VAL A 347 -9.85 -11.76 12.55
C VAL A 347 -10.82 -10.71 11.99
N ILE A 348 -11.17 -9.72 12.80
CA ILE A 348 -12.06 -8.60 12.41
C ILE A 348 -11.43 -7.80 11.27
N THR A 349 -10.14 -7.47 11.38
CA THR A 349 -9.40 -6.73 10.34
C THR A 349 -9.38 -7.52 9.03
N PHE A 350 -9.17 -8.84 9.07
CA PHE A 350 -9.24 -9.71 7.90
C PHE A 350 -10.63 -9.70 7.24
N TRP A 351 -11.69 -9.74 8.04
CA TRP A 351 -13.07 -9.59 7.54
C TRP A 351 -13.30 -8.22 6.88
N GLY A 352 -12.81 -7.15 7.52
CA GLY A 352 -12.91 -5.79 7.01
C GLY A 352 -12.23 -5.65 5.65
N PHE A 353 -11.04 -6.23 5.50
CA PHE A 353 -10.35 -6.30 4.22
C PHE A 353 -11.16 -7.05 3.16
N GLY A 354 -11.72 -8.22 3.48
CA GLY A 354 -12.59 -8.97 2.57
C GLY A 354 -13.77 -8.13 2.06
N SER A 355 -14.40 -7.37 2.96
CA SER A 355 -15.48 -6.44 2.60
C SER A 355 -14.99 -5.32 1.68
N TYR A 356 -13.84 -4.71 1.97
CA TYR A 356 -13.29 -3.62 1.15
C TYR A 356 -12.98 -4.08 -0.28
N ILE A 357 -12.33 -5.24 -0.40
CA ILE A 357 -11.94 -5.85 -1.67
C ILE A 357 -13.20 -6.14 -2.50
N TYR A 358 -14.19 -6.78 -1.90
CA TYR A 358 -15.45 -7.09 -2.55
C TYR A 358 -16.13 -5.82 -3.08
N GLY A 359 -16.28 -4.81 -2.22
CA GLY A 359 -16.87 -3.52 -2.60
C GLY A 359 -16.12 -2.79 -3.72
N SER A 360 -14.79 -2.82 -3.69
CA SER A 360 -13.93 -2.19 -4.71
C SER A 360 -14.05 -2.88 -6.06
N SER A 361 -14.05 -4.22 -6.07
CA SER A 361 -14.17 -5.01 -7.30
C SER A 361 -15.53 -4.85 -8.00
N MET A 362 -16.60 -4.58 -7.23
CA MET A 362 -17.93 -4.36 -7.79
C MET A 362 -18.05 -2.98 -8.43
N SER A 363 -17.44 -1.96 -7.81
CA SER A 363 -17.38 -0.60 -8.38
C SER A 363 -16.70 -0.60 -9.75
N GLU A 364 -15.57 -1.30 -9.88
CA GLU A 364 -14.80 -1.38 -11.13
C GLU A 364 -15.55 -2.08 -12.27
N LYS A 365 -16.50 -2.96 -11.97
CA LYS A 365 -17.38 -3.61 -12.98
C LYS A 365 -18.56 -2.74 -13.43
N SER A 366 -18.85 -1.65 -12.71
CA SER A 366 -20.02 -0.80 -12.95
C SER A 366 -19.68 0.56 -13.59
N SER A 367 -18.40 0.80 -13.84
CA SER A 367 -17.89 1.94 -14.61
C SER A 367 -17.37 1.47 -15.96
#